data_AF-A0A0P1KVF1-F1
#
_entry.id   AF-A0A0P1KVF1-F1
#
_cell.length_a   1.000
_cell.length_b   1.000
_cell.length_c   1.000
_cell.angle_alpha   90.00
_cell.angle_beta   90.00
_cell.angle_gamma   90.00
#
_symmetry.space_group_name_H-M   'P 1'
#
loop_
_entity.id
_entity.type
_entity.pdbx_description
1 polymer ?
#
loop_
_entity_poly.entity_id
_entity_poly.type
_entity_poly.pdbx_seq_one_letter_code
_entity_poly.pdbx_strand_id
1 'polypeptide(L)'
;MRQTAIRLAKSYTPMIKFVGARHPVIHHTGGAGAHACALDGVAPGSSQCLPAAEYLKKLQPFEVVSYKVKSTPKRGISGTDKRGYTYTDRALQENEVASVLSLPKRFRVRPLEDPEIDVINAGGAL
;
A
#
# COMPACT_ATOMS: atom_id res chain seq x y z
N MET A 1 2.92 37.80 22.52
CA MET A 1 3.34 37.32 21.19
C MET A 1 3.29 35.78 21.20
N ARG A 2 2.26 35.15 20.62
CA ARG A 2 2.09 33.69 20.70
C ARG A 2 3.03 32.99 19.71
N GLN A 3 4.05 32.29 20.22
CA GLN A 3 4.94 31.48 19.41
C GLN A 3 4.18 30.22 18.95
N THR A 4 3.80 30.18 17.67
CA THR A 4 3.15 29.01 17.07
C THR A 4 4.18 27.92 16.79
N ALA A 5 3.87 26.66 17.17
CA ALA A 5 4.70 25.47 16.98
C ALA A 5 5.28 25.29 15.56
N ILE A 6 4.64 25.89 14.55
CA ILE A 6 5.08 25.92 13.15
C ILE A 6 6.44 26.62 12.97
N ARG A 7 6.78 27.66 13.76
CA ARG A 7 8.10 28.32 13.69
C ARG A 7 9.21 27.45 14.30
N LEU A 8 8.91 26.66 15.32
CA LEU A 8 9.83 25.70 15.94
C LEU A 8 10.11 24.51 15.01
N ALA A 9 9.10 24.01 14.30
CA ALA A 9 9.25 22.92 13.34
C ALA A 9 10.07 23.31 12.09
N LYS A 10 9.99 24.56 11.62
CA LYS A 10 10.84 25.05 10.52
C LYS A 10 12.30 25.27 10.91
N SER A 11 12.59 25.54 12.19
CA SER A 11 13.96 25.68 12.69
C SER A 11 14.61 24.35 13.08
N TYR A 12 13.81 23.31 13.36
CA TYR A 12 14.31 22.00 13.76
C TYR A 12 14.42 21.07 12.55
N THR A 13 15.26 21.44 11.59
CA THR A 13 15.86 20.44 10.70
C THR A 13 17.12 19.95 11.43
N PRO A 14 17.13 18.73 12.00
CA PRO A 14 18.33 18.22 12.65
C PRO A 14 19.40 17.97 11.58
N MET A 15 20.17 19.00 11.29
CA MET A 15 21.37 18.87 10.48
C MET A 15 22.49 18.42 11.39
N ILE A 16 23.12 17.30 11.05
CA ILE A 16 24.36 16.88 11.68
C ILE A 16 25.41 17.93 11.29
N LYS A 17 25.69 18.86 12.20
CA LYS A 17 26.76 19.83 12.04
C LYS A 17 28.05 19.15 12.49
N PHE A 18 28.87 18.75 11.53
CA PHE A 18 30.21 18.27 11.81
C PHE A 18 31.06 19.44 12.32
N VAL A 19 31.30 19.48 13.64
CA VAL A 19 32.16 20.47 14.28
C VAL A 19 33.53 19.83 14.50
N GLY A 20 34.55 20.34 13.83
CA GLY A 20 35.88 19.71 13.73
C GLY A 20 36.24 19.40 12.28
N ALA A 21 37.52 19.22 11.98
CA ALA A 21 38.09 19.12 10.64
C ALA A 21 37.37 18.12 9.69
N ARG A 22 37.72 18.18 8.38
CA ARG A 22 37.17 17.25 7.36
C ARG A 22 37.21 15.82 7.89
N HIS A 23 36.05 15.19 8.00
CA HIS A 23 35.97 13.81 8.43
C HIS A 23 36.73 12.95 7.42
N PRO A 24 37.55 12.00 7.88
CA PRO A 24 38.21 11.08 6.96
C PRO A 24 37.13 10.30 6.22
N VAL A 25 37.22 10.29 4.90
CA VAL A 25 36.41 9.37 4.08
C VAL A 25 36.95 7.98 4.38
N ILE A 26 36.26 7.25 5.25
CA ILE A 26 36.62 5.88 5.59
C ILE A 26 36.29 5.04 4.35
N HIS A 27 37.32 4.67 3.60
CA HIS A 27 37.19 3.66 2.56
C HIS A 27 37.02 2.31 3.25
N HIS A 28 35.77 1.88 3.41
CA HIS A 28 35.48 0.54 3.89
C HIS A 28 36.11 -0.48 2.92
N THR A 29 36.93 -1.39 3.44
CA THR A 29 37.71 -2.37 2.66
C THR A 29 36.88 -3.52 2.07
N GLY A 30 35.55 -3.38 2.08
CA GLY A 30 34.63 -4.21 1.33
C GLY A 30 33.86 -3.32 0.39
N GLY A 31 34.05 -3.49 -0.92
CA GLY A 31 33.13 -2.92 -1.90
C GLY A 31 31.70 -3.33 -1.56
N ALA A 32 30.72 -2.51 -1.90
CA ALA A 32 29.32 -2.83 -1.72
C ALA A 32 28.99 -4.12 -2.50
N GLY A 33 29.08 -5.26 -1.81
CA GLY A 33 28.77 -6.55 -2.37
C GLY A 33 27.27 -6.64 -2.67
N ALA A 34 26.90 -7.68 -3.41
CA ALA A 34 25.49 -7.96 -3.60
C ALA A 34 24.81 -8.27 -2.27
N HIS A 35 23.63 -7.70 -2.06
CA HIS A 35 22.80 -8.03 -0.91
C HIS A 35 22.35 -9.49 -1.02
N ALA A 36 22.17 -10.19 0.11
CA ALA A 36 21.74 -11.60 0.12
C ALA A 36 20.37 -11.83 -0.56
N CYS A 37 19.57 -10.77 -0.69
CA CYS A 37 18.28 -10.78 -1.38
C CYS A 37 18.35 -10.27 -2.83
N ALA A 38 19.53 -9.96 -3.36
CA ALA A 38 19.68 -9.62 -4.77
C ALA A 38 19.51 -10.90 -5.59
N LEU A 39 18.57 -10.86 -6.54
CA LEU A 39 18.44 -11.92 -7.54
C LEU A 39 19.79 -12.05 -8.26
N ASP A 40 20.30 -13.28 -8.34
CA ASP A 40 21.57 -13.63 -8.99
C ASP A 40 22.83 -12.97 -8.43
N GLY A 41 22.78 -12.41 -7.22
CA GLY A 41 23.95 -11.79 -6.60
C GLY A 41 24.45 -10.57 -7.37
N VAL A 42 23.55 -9.84 -8.04
CA VAL A 42 23.89 -8.62 -8.77
C VAL A 42 24.25 -7.50 -7.80
N ALA A 43 25.48 -6.99 -7.91
CA ALA A 43 25.94 -5.85 -7.12
C ALA A 43 25.35 -4.53 -7.66
N PRO A 44 25.02 -3.56 -6.78
CA PRO A 44 24.50 -2.27 -7.21
C PRO A 44 25.52 -1.52 -8.07
N GLY A 45 25.09 -1.06 -9.25
CA GLY A 45 25.97 -0.34 -10.19
C GLY A 45 26.88 -1.23 -11.04
N SER A 46 26.68 -2.55 -11.02
CA SER A 46 27.33 -3.47 -11.96
C SER A 46 26.82 -3.29 -13.39
N SER A 47 27.55 -3.80 -14.38
CA SER A 47 27.16 -3.78 -15.79
C SER A 47 25.87 -4.57 -16.10
N GLN A 48 25.41 -5.39 -15.16
CA GLN A 48 24.16 -6.13 -15.24
C GLN A 48 22.95 -5.30 -14.79
N CYS A 49 23.16 -4.17 -14.10
CA CYS A 49 22.08 -3.28 -13.71
C CYS A 49 21.62 -2.41 -14.90
N LEU A 50 20.31 -2.37 -15.14
CA LEU A 50 19.74 -1.40 -16.08
C LEU A 50 19.88 0.03 -15.52
N PRO A 51 20.25 1.01 -16.36
CA PRO A 51 20.27 2.40 -15.93
C PRO A 51 18.85 2.87 -15.58
N ALA A 52 18.73 3.67 -14.53
CA ALA A 52 17.43 4.10 -13.99
C ALA A 52 16.55 4.77 -15.07
N ALA A 53 17.15 5.57 -15.96
CA ALA A 53 16.42 6.23 -17.04
C ALA A 53 15.76 5.24 -18.04
N GLU A 54 16.37 4.09 -18.30
CA GLU A 54 15.80 3.08 -19.20
C GLU A 54 14.70 2.28 -18.52
N TYR A 55 14.87 1.98 -17.23
CA TYR A 55 13.84 1.33 -16.42
C TYR A 55 12.57 2.19 -16.34
N LEU A 56 12.75 3.49 -16.03
CA LEU A 56 11.64 4.43 -15.88
C LEU A 56 10.83 4.66 -17.17
N LYS A 57 11.45 4.52 -18.35
CA LYS A 57 10.73 4.62 -19.64
C LYS A 57 9.71 3.50 -19.86
N LYS A 58 9.91 2.33 -19.24
CA LYS A 58 9.01 1.17 -19.37
C LYS A 58 7.84 1.22 -18.39
N LEU A 59 7.92 2.07 -17.37
CA LEU A 59 6.84 2.28 -16.43
C LEU A 59 5.85 3.24 -17.06
N GLN A 60 4.63 2.77 -17.32
CA GLN A 60 3.54 3.70 -17.61
C GLN A 60 3.31 4.57 -16.37
N PRO A 61 3.30 5.91 -16.50
CA PRO A 61 2.94 6.76 -15.38
C PRO A 61 1.53 6.40 -14.92
N PHE A 62 1.36 6.23 -13.63
CA PHE A 62 0.05 5.97 -13.02
C PHE A 62 -0.84 7.18 -13.27
N GLU A 63 -1.74 7.08 -14.25
CA GLU A 63 -2.71 8.12 -14.55
C GLU A 63 -3.94 7.92 -13.68
N VAL A 64 -4.16 8.84 -12.74
CA VAL A 64 -5.41 8.90 -11.97
C VAL A 64 -6.49 9.47 -12.88
N VAL A 65 -7.16 8.59 -13.63
CA VAL A 65 -8.34 8.99 -14.41
C VAL A 65 -9.47 9.24 -13.43
N SER A 66 -9.87 10.50 -13.29
CA SER A 66 -11.04 10.85 -12.48
C SER A 66 -12.30 10.22 -13.08
N TYR A 67 -12.98 9.39 -12.29
CA TYR A 67 -14.23 8.78 -12.71
C TYR A 67 -15.31 9.86 -12.85
N LYS A 68 -15.72 10.16 -14.08
CA LYS A 68 -16.85 11.07 -14.35
C LYS A 68 -18.15 10.36 -13.98
N VAL A 69 -18.63 10.56 -12.75
CA VAL A 69 -19.97 10.14 -12.34
C VAL A 69 -20.98 10.93 -13.19
N LYS A 70 -21.71 10.26 -14.09
CA LYS A 70 -22.74 10.89 -14.95
C LYS A 70 -23.95 11.47 -14.20
N SER A 71 -23.95 11.47 -12.86
CA SER A 71 -25.01 12.08 -12.07
C SER A 71 -24.55 12.25 -10.62
N THR A 72 -24.30 13.49 -10.20
CA THR A 72 -24.17 13.83 -8.79
C THR A 72 -25.54 13.73 -8.13
N PRO A 73 -25.77 12.85 -7.14
CA PRO A 73 -27.04 12.84 -6.43
C PRO A 73 -27.13 14.09 -5.55
N LYS A 74 -28.19 14.87 -5.73
CA LYS A 74 -28.50 16.03 -4.89
C LYS A 74 -28.62 15.57 -3.43
N ARG A 75 -27.86 16.24 -2.56
CA ARG A 75 -27.89 16.05 -1.11
C ARG A 75 -29.24 16.57 -0.60
N GLY A 76 -30.11 15.66 -0.18
CA GLY A 76 -31.41 15.98 0.40
C GLY A 76 -31.92 14.80 1.21
N ILE A 77 -31.90 14.95 2.53
CA ILE A 77 -32.45 14.01 3.51
C ILE A 77 -33.97 14.09 3.43
N SER A 78 -34.64 12.95 3.18
CA SER A 78 -35.92 12.54 3.80
C SER A 78 -36.68 11.56 2.90
N GLY A 79 -37.01 10.39 3.45
CA GLY A 79 -38.10 9.53 2.97
C GLY A 79 -37.74 8.51 1.90
N THR A 80 -37.47 7.27 2.33
CA THR A 80 -37.46 6.05 1.52
C THR A 80 -36.55 6.11 0.28
N ASP A 81 -35.25 5.91 0.49
CA ASP A 81 -34.31 5.64 -0.60
C ASP A 81 -34.70 4.33 -1.31
N LYS A 82 -35.51 4.42 -2.36
CA LYS A 82 -35.69 3.39 -3.38
C LYS A 82 -34.43 3.28 -4.28
N ARG A 83 -33.24 3.27 -3.66
CA ARG A 83 -32.04 2.67 -4.28
C ARG A 83 -31.82 1.28 -3.70
N GLY A 84 -32.92 0.60 -3.41
CA GLY A 84 -32.92 -0.79 -3.03
C GLY A 84 -32.37 -1.60 -4.20
N TYR A 85 -31.29 -2.33 -3.92
CA TYR A 85 -30.88 -3.46 -4.74
C TYR A 85 -32.13 -4.26 -5.13
N THR A 86 -32.43 -4.29 -6.43
CA THR A 86 -33.59 -5.00 -6.95
C THR A 86 -33.13 -6.42 -7.21
N TYR A 87 -33.44 -7.35 -6.31
CA TYR A 87 -33.11 -8.77 -6.50
C TYR A 87 -33.83 -9.27 -7.75
N THR A 88 -33.07 -9.72 -8.75
CA THR A 88 -33.60 -10.41 -9.92
C THR A 88 -33.25 -11.89 -9.80
N ASP A 89 -34.26 -12.73 -9.77
CA ASP A 89 -34.07 -14.17 -9.77
C ASP A 89 -33.66 -14.63 -11.18
N ARG A 90 -32.35 -14.75 -11.40
CA ARG A 90 -31.74 -15.16 -12.67
C ARG A 90 -30.81 -16.35 -12.44
N ALA A 91 -30.64 -17.18 -13.45
CA ALA A 91 -29.64 -18.25 -13.41
C ALA A 91 -28.22 -17.68 -13.29
N LEU A 92 -27.34 -18.43 -12.62
CA LEU A 92 -25.92 -18.11 -12.48
C LEU A 92 -25.25 -18.05 -13.86
N GLN A 93 -24.46 -17.01 -14.10
CA GLN A 93 -23.67 -16.87 -15.33
C GLN A 93 -22.33 -17.61 -15.22
N GLU A 94 -21.60 -17.69 -16.34
CA GLU A 94 -20.27 -18.28 -16.37
C GLU A 94 -19.34 -17.58 -15.37
N ASN A 95 -18.71 -18.37 -14.50
CA ASN A 95 -17.85 -17.93 -13.38
C ASN A 95 -18.57 -17.33 -12.17
N GLU A 96 -19.90 -17.39 -12.10
CA GLU A 96 -20.65 -17.12 -10.88
C GLU A 96 -20.88 -18.43 -10.09
N VAL A 97 -20.89 -18.33 -8.77
CA VAL A 97 -21.11 -19.48 -7.88
C VAL A 97 -22.22 -19.20 -6.88
N ALA A 98 -23.02 -20.23 -6.59
CA ALA A 98 -24.15 -20.15 -5.67
C ALA A 98 -23.73 -19.91 -4.21
N SER A 99 -22.51 -20.29 -3.83
CA SER A 99 -22.04 -20.26 -2.45
C SER A 99 -20.58 -19.82 -2.38
N VAL A 100 -20.23 -19.15 -1.29
CA VAL A 100 -18.84 -18.79 -0.98
C VAL A 100 -17.95 -20.03 -0.87
N LEU A 101 -18.52 -21.17 -0.43
CA LEU A 101 -17.81 -22.45 -0.33
C LEU A 101 -17.52 -23.10 -1.68
N SER A 102 -18.12 -22.64 -2.77
CA SER A 102 -17.82 -23.12 -4.13
C SER A 102 -16.86 -22.20 -4.90
N LEU A 103 -16.46 -21.06 -4.33
CA LEU A 103 -15.42 -20.20 -4.92
C LEU A 103 -14.08 -20.93 -5.06
N PRO A 104 -13.16 -20.54 -5.95
CA PRO A 104 -11.80 -21.03 -5.92
C PRO A 104 -11.12 -20.74 -4.57
N LYS A 105 -10.25 -21.65 -4.08
CA LYS A 105 -9.58 -21.53 -2.76
C LYS A 105 -8.86 -20.20 -2.55
N ARG A 106 -8.37 -19.56 -3.62
CA ARG A 106 -7.70 -18.25 -3.59
C ARG A 106 -8.62 -17.10 -3.19
N PHE A 107 -9.93 -17.25 -3.37
CA PHE A 107 -10.96 -16.25 -3.05
C PHE A 107 -11.80 -16.65 -1.83
N ARG A 108 -11.52 -17.82 -1.22
CA ARG A 108 -12.16 -18.21 0.04
C ARG A 108 -11.39 -17.60 1.19
N VAL A 109 -12.10 -16.96 2.10
CA VAL A 109 -11.54 -16.57 3.40
C VAL A 109 -11.26 -17.85 4.19
N ARG A 110 -10.15 -17.87 4.92
CA ARG A 110 -9.86 -18.97 5.85
C ARG A 110 -10.97 -19.00 6.93
N PRO A 111 -11.60 -20.15 7.20
CA PRO A 111 -12.47 -20.29 8.36
C PRO A 111 -11.71 -19.95 9.65
N LEU A 112 -12.39 -19.31 10.60
CA LEU A 112 -11.84 -19.09 11.93
C LEU A 112 -11.81 -20.42 12.69
N GLU A 113 -10.71 -20.66 13.40
CA GLU A 113 -10.63 -21.80 14.32
C GLU A 113 -11.40 -21.48 15.61
N ASP A 114 -11.95 -22.49 16.28
CA ASP A 114 -12.64 -22.35 17.58
C ASP A 114 -11.92 -21.44 18.60
N PRO A 115 -10.59 -21.57 18.84
CA PRO A 115 -9.90 -20.66 19.76
C PRO A 115 -9.88 -19.19 19.30
N GLU A 116 -9.87 -18.94 17.98
CA GLU A 116 -9.92 -17.58 17.44
C GLU A 116 -11.31 -16.97 17.64
N ILE A 117 -12.36 -17.78 17.47
CA ILE A 117 -13.75 -17.40 17.73
C ILE A 117 -13.92 -17.01 19.20
N ASP A 118 -13.39 -17.81 20.13
CA ASP A 118 -13.46 -17.55 21.56
C ASP A 118 -12.75 -16.23 21.94
N VAL A 119 -11.57 -15.97 21.37
CA VAL A 119 -10.83 -14.72 21.58
C VAL A 119 -11.61 -13.50 21.07
N ILE A 120 -12.24 -13.61 19.89
CA ILE A 120 -13.07 -12.54 19.34
C ILE A 120 -14.28 -12.28 20.24
N ASN A 121 -14.96 -13.35 20.68
CA ASN A 121 -16.14 -13.26 21.54
C ASN A 121 -15.80 -12.72 22.94
N ALA A 122 -14.58 -12.99 23.44
CA ALA A 122 -14.08 -12.47 24.70
C ALA A 122 -13.64 -10.99 24.64
N GLY A 123 -13.69 -10.36 23.46
CA GLY A 123 -13.35 -8.94 23.28
C GLY A 123 -11.88 -8.68 22.94
N GLY A 124 -11.15 -9.70 22.48
CA GLY A 124 -9.76 -9.59 22.07
C GLY A 124 -8.84 -10.53 22.86
N ALA A 125 -7.55 -10.53 22.49
CA ALA A 125 -6.55 -11.37 23.15
C ALA A 125 -6.39 -10.95 24.62
N LEU A 126 -6.59 -11.92 25.53
CA LEU A 126 -6.13 -11.85 26.93
C LEU A 126 -4.67 -12.28 27.02
#